data_AF-A0A3D1RSZ7-F1
#
_entry.id   AF-A0A3D1RSZ7-F1
#
_cell.length_a   1.000
_cell.length_b   1.000
_cell.length_c   1.000
_cell.angle_alpha   90.00
_cell.angle_beta   90.00
_cell.angle_gamma   90.00
#
_symmetry.space_group_name_H-M   'P 1'
#
loop_
_entity.id
_entity.type
_entity.pdbx_description
1 polymer ?
#
loop_
_entity_poly.entity_id
_entity_poly.type
_entity_poly.pdbx_seq_one_letter_code
_entity_poly.pdbx_strand_id
1 'polypeptide(L)'
;VSKFPGKRALYKGANPNLEFALFADGVAASDMYKVLSTPEGVDRAFAKLSELKPHLIWWESGAQAPQLLADKEVSMTSAWNGRAYTAIVNDGRNFEIVWDGQVIDYDYWIVPAGHPELALAWEFIKFASSPENQGNQSKYISYGCLRKGCDAYVDPKILPHLPTAPANMKNWLKSSTNWWVDNGDDMSKRYNTWVAKD
;
A
#
# COMPACT_ATOMS: atom_id res chain seq x y z
N VAL A 1 -19.88 -8.69 -5.02
CA VAL A 1 -20.12 -7.33 -4.46
C VAL A 1 -21.54 -7.12 -3.91
N SER A 2 -22.17 -8.12 -3.29
CA SER A 2 -23.57 -8.04 -2.85
C SER A 2 -23.77 -7.22 -1.57
N LYS A 3 -22.95 -7.48 -0.54
CA LYS A 3 -23.03 -6.81 0.77
C LYS A 3 -22.67 -5.32 0.71
N PHE A 4 -21.71 -4.98 -0.15
CA PHE A 4 -21.29 -3.61 -0.41
C PHE A 4 -21.40 -3.36 -1.92
N PRO A 5 -22.52 -2.84 -2.44
CA PRO A 5 -22.72 -2.66 -3.89
C PRO A 5 -21.77 -1.62 -4.53
N GLY A 6 -21.48 -1.78 -5.82
CA GLY A 6 -20.72 -0.81 -6.64
C GLY A 6 -19.48 -1.38 -7.34
N LYS A 7 -18.91 -0.65 -8.29
CA LYS A 7 -17.61 -1.00 -8.87
C LYS A 7 -16.49 -0.77 -7.87
N ARG A 8 -15.36 -1.45 -8.08
CA ARG A 8 -14.11 -1.32 -7.32
C ARG A 8 -13.02 -0.81 -8.23
N ALA A 9 -11.98 -0.20 -7.67
CA ALA A 9 -10.75 0.01 -8.40
C ALA A 9 -9.52 -0.49 -7.64
N LEU A 10 -8.58 -1.08 -8.36
CA LEU A 10 -7.30 -1.54 -7.82
C LEU A 10 -6.15 -1.03 -8.70
N TYR A 11 -4.95 -0.95 -8.12
CA TYR A 11 -3.74 -0.70 -8.89
C TYR A 11 -3.59 -1.77 -9.96
N LYS A 12 -3.13 -1.40 -11.15
CA LYS A 12 -2.82 -2.34 -12.23
C LYS A 12 -1.45 -3.01 -12.01
N GLY A 13 -1.28 -3.71 -10.90
CA GLY A 13 -0.07 -4.46 -10.57
C GLY A 13 -0.34 -5.63 -9.62
N ALA A 14 0.58 -6.60 -9.57
CA ALA A 14 0.42 -7.77 -8.71
C ALA A 14 0.56 -7.43 -7.22
N ASN A 15 1.51 -6.56 -6.86
CA ASN A 15 1.71 -6.06 -5.51
C ASN A 15 0.85 -4.81 -5.28
N PRO A 16 0.07 -4.70 -4.18
CA PRO A 16 -0.20 -5.70 -3.14
C PRO A 16 -1.52 -6.47 -3.37
N ASN A 17 -2.00 -6.55 -4.62
CA ASN A 17 -3.29 -7.14 -4.94
C ASN A 17 -3.37 -8.64 -4.63
N LEU A 18 -2.26 -9.38 -4.71
CA LEU A 18 -2.23 -10.79 -4.32
C LEU A 18 -2.47 -10.94 -2.81
N GLU A 19 -1.85 -10.10 -1.99
CA GLU A 19 -2.06 -10.08 -0.54
C GLU A 19 -3.49 -9.67 -0.18
N PHE A 20 -4.05 -8.66 -0.84
CA PHE A 20 -5.46 -8.27 -0.65
C PHE A 20 -6.43 -9.39 -0.99
N ALA A 21 -6.15 -10.14 -2.05
CA ALA A 21 -6.98 -11.28 -2.44
C ALA A 21 -6.98 -12.37 -1.36
N LEU A 22 -5.81 -12.71 -0.83
CA LEU A 22 -5.69 -13.72 0.22
C LEU A 22 -6.26 -13.25 1.57
N PHE A 23 -6.14 -11.97 1.91
CA PHE A 23 -6.87 -11.40 3.05
C PHE A 23 -8.38 -11.55 2.87
N ALA A 24 -8.91 -11.23 1.69
CA ALA A 24 -10.33 -11.42 1.37
C ALA A 24 -10.75 -12.90 1.39
N ASP A 25 -9.80 -13.82 1.26
CA ASP A 25 -10.00 -15.26 1.36
C ASP A 25 -9.67 -15.83 2.75
N GLY A 26 -9.47 -14.98 3.76
CA GLY A 26 -9.32 -15.36 5.17
C GLY A 26 -7.92 -15.83 5.57
N VAL A 27 -6.90 -15.62 4.74
CA VAL A 27 -5.51 -15.89 5.12
C VAL A 27 -5.06 -14.87 6.16
N ALA A 28 -4.54 -15.36 7.29
CA ALA A 28 -3.95 -14.51 8.32
C ALA A 28 -2.65 -13.87 7.83
N ALA A 29 -2.38 -12.63 8.26
CA ALA A 29 -1.15 -11.91 7.89
C ALA A 29 0.13 -12.71 8.17
N SER A 30 0.17 -13.49 9.26
CA SER A 30 1.30 -14.33 9.65
C SER A 30 1.61 -15.49 8.70
N ASP A 31 0.64 -15.88 7.86
CA ASP A 31 0.78 -17.00 6.91
C ASP A 31 0.81 -16.52 5.46
N MET A 32 0.65 -15.22 5.21
CA MET A 32 0.51 -14.65 3.87
C MET A 32 1.59 -15.13 2.89
N TYR A 33 2.86 -14.91 3.24
CA TYR A 33 3.96 -15.29 2.37
C TYR A 33 4.26 -16.79 2.38
N LYS A 34 3.83 -17.53 3.41
CA LYS A 34 3.89 -19.01 3.37
C LYS A 34 2.94 -19.56 2.32
N VAL A 35 1.74 -18.99 2.23
CA VAL A 35 0.73 -19.34 1.22
C VAL A 35 1.21 -18.89 -0.16
N LEU A 36 1.64 -17.64 -0.32
CA LEU A 36 2.13 -17.13 -1.62
C LEU A 36 3.36 -17.88 -2.14
N SER A 37 4.15 -18.51 -1.27
CA SER A 37 5.28 -19.36 -1.67
C SER A 37 4.90 -20.73 -2.26
N THR A 38 3.61 -21.08 -2.38
CA THR A 38 3.19 -22.31 -3.08
C THR A 38 2.40 -22.00 -4.36
N PRO A 39 2.49 -22.84 -5.40
CA PRO A 39 1.68 -22.68 -6.61
C PRO A 39 0.17 -22.60 -6.31
N GLU A 40 -0.32 -23.43 -5.39
CA GLU A 40 -1.73 -23.46 -4.98
C GLU A 40 -2.16 -22.17 -4.28
N GLY A 41 -1.28 -21.57 -3.48
CA GLY A 41 -1.55 -20.30 -2.81
C GLY A 41 -1.59 -19.13 -3.78
N VAL A 42 -0.73 -19.12 -4.79
CA VAL A 42 -0.81 -18.14 -5.89
C VAL A 42 -2.11 -18.35 -6.68
N ASP A 43 -2.45 -19.59 -7.03
CA ASP A 43 -3.70 -19.91 -7.75
C ASP A 43 -4.93 -19.47 -6.97
N ARG A 44 -4.93 -19.67 -5.64
CA ARG A 44 -5.95 -19.20 -4.72
C ARG A 44 -6.11 -17.68 -4.75
N ALA A 45 -5.01 -16.92 -4.74
CA ALA A 45 -5.06 -15.46 -4.85
C ALA A 45 -5.68 -15.00 -6.19
N PHE A 46 -5.27 -15.59 -7.30
CA PHE A 46 -5.82 -15.28 -8.62
C PHE A 46 -7.29 -15.68 -8.78
N ALA A 47 -7.69 -16.81 -8.21
CA ALA A 47 -9.10 -17.23 -8.18
C ALA A 47 -9.94 -16.17 -7.45
N LYS A 48 -9.47 -15.70 -6.29
CA LYS A 48 -10.17 -14.67 -5.52
C LYS A 48 -10.24 -13.32 -6.23
N LEU A 49 -9.16 -12.90 -6.89
CA LEU A 49 -9.17 -11.70 -7.75
C LEU A 49 -10.16 -11.87 -8.92
N SER A 50 -10.26 -13.07 -9.48
CA SER A 50 -11.17 -13.36 -10.61
C SER A 50 -12.64 -13.22 -10.22
N GLU A 51 -13.02 -13.56 -8.98
CA GLU A 51 -14.37 -13.30 -8.46
C GLU A 51 -14.72 -11.79 -8.47
N LEU A 52 -13.73 -10.92 -8.23
CA LEU A 52 -13.91 -9.47 -8.17
C LEU A 52 -13.76 -8.81 -9.55
N LYS A 53 -13.00 -9.41 -10.47
CA LYS A 53 -12.58 -8.84 -11.76
C LYS A 53 -13.71 -8.22 -12.59
N PRO A 54 -14.91 -8.80 -12.73
CA PRO A 54 -16.02 -8.19 -13.48
C PRO A 54 -16.49 -6.83 -12.93
N HIS A 55 -16.07 -6.48 -11.72
CA HIS A 55 -16.43 -5.26 -11.03
C HIS A 55 -15.25 -4.28 -10.89
N LEU A 56 -14.08 -4.57 -11.49
CA LEU A 56 -12.86 -3.79 -11.34
C LEU A 56 -12.65 -2.76 -12.45
N ILE A 57 -12.18 -1.58 -12.03
CA ILE A 57 -11.50 -0.59 -12.85
C ILE A 57 -10.02 -0.60 -12.43
N TRP A 58 -9.11 -0.51 -13.38
CA TRP A 58 -7.68 -0.50 -13.09
C TRP A 58 -7.15 0.92 -13.10
N TRP A 59 -6.56 1.37 -12.01
CA TRP A 59 -5.81 2.62 -11.98
C TRP A 59 -4.31 2.34 -12.13
N GLU A 60 -3.61 3.26 -12.78
CA GLU A 60 -2.18 3.16 -13.12
C GLU A 60 -1.36 4.27 -12.45
N SER A 61 -2.01 5.35 -12.01
CA SER A 61 -1.39 6.40 -11.21
C SER A 61 -2.17 6.68 -9.92
N GLY A 62 -1.46 7.05 -8.85
CA GLY A 62 -2.09 7.26 -7.54
C GLY A 62 -3.09 8.40 -7.46
N ALA A 63 -3.12 9.32 -8.43
CA ALA A 63 -4.13 10.37 -8.50
C ALA A 63 -5.48 9.85 -9.03
N GLN A 64 -5.49 8.75 -9.79
CA GLN A 64 -6.72 8.19 -10.36
C GLN A 64 -7.62 7.55 -9.30
N ALA A 65 -7.06 6.92 -8.25
CA ALA A 65 -7.88 6.22 -7.27
C ALA A 65 -8.85 7.17 -6.52
N PRO A 66 -8.39 8.31 -5.95
CA PRO A 66 -9.30 9.30 -5.36
C PRO A 66 -10.26 9.94 -6.37
N GLN A 67 -9.83 10.12 -7.62
CA GLN A 67 -10.67 10.70 -8.68
C GLN A 67 -11.83 9.77 -9.04
N LEU A 68 -11.58 8.47 -9.21
CA LEU A 68 -12.62 7.46 -9.49
C LEU A 68 -13.68 7.40 -8.38
N LEU A 69 -13.29 7.61 -7.12
CA LEU A 69 -14.22 7.74 -6.00
C LEU A 69 -15.01 9.06 -6.08
N ALA A 70 -14.34 10.17 -6.38
CA ALA A 70 -14.97 11.49 -6.46
C ALA A 70 -16.02 11.57 -7.59
N ASP A 71 -15.72 10.94 -8.72
CA ASP A 71 -16.60 10.85 -9.89
C ASP A 71 -17.68 9.78 -9.73
N LYS A 72 -17.67 9.04 -8.61
CA LYS A 72 -18.59 7.94 -8.29
C LYS A 72 -18.56 6.80 -9.32
N GLU A 73 -17.47 6.68 -10.07
CA GLU A 73 -17.24 5.54 -10.96
C GLU A 73 -17.05 4.24 -10.17
N VAL A 74 -16.49 4.36 -8.96
CA VAL A 74 -16.33 3.25 -8.01
C VAL A 74 -16.85 3.62 -6.64
N SER A 75 -17.24 2.60 -5.88
CA SER A 75 -17.68 2.70 -4.48
C SER A 75 -16.54 2.52 -3.48
N MET A 76 -15.44 1.92 -3.91
CA MET A 76 -14.29 1.55 -3.08
C MET A 76 -13.07 1.37 -3.98
N THR A 77 -11.89 1.75 -3.50
CA THR A 77 -10.64 1.53 -4.23
C THR A 77 -9.49 1.25 -3.26
N SER A 78 -8.46 0.54 -3.72
CA SER A 78 -7.15 0.63 -3.07
C SER A 78 -6.48 1.96 -3.43
N ALA A 79 -5.74 2.53 -2.49
CA ALA A 79 -5.00 3.76 -2.70
C ALA A 79 -3.76 3.79 -1.80
N TRP A 80 -2.71 4.49 -2.22
CA TRP A 80 -1.65 4.87 -1.30
C TRP A 80 -2.22 5.82 -0.25
N ASN A 81 -1.96 5.55 1.02
CA ASN A 81 -2.47 6.30 2.17
C ASN A 81 -2.22 7.82 2.06
N GLY A 82 -1.07 8.23 1.52
CA GLY A 82 -0.78 9.65 1.27
C GLY A 82 -1.78 10.30 0.29
N ARG A 83 -2.19 9.57 -0.76
CA ARG A 83 -3.19 10.06 -1.74
C ARG A 83 -4.58 10.11 -1.15
N ALA A 84 -4.95 9.11 -0.35
CA ALA A 84 -6.22 9.11 0.39
C ALA A 84 -6.26 10.27 1.40
N TYR A 85 -5.18 10.49 2.15
CA TYR A 85 -5.06 11.59 3.11
C TYR A 85 -5.23 12.95 2.43
N THR A 86 -4.51 13.23 1.33
CA THR A 86 -4.66 14.50 0.61
C THR A 86 -6.10 14.71 0.17
N ALA A 87 -6.75 13.69 -0.41
CA ALA A 87 -8.14 13.80 -0.82
C ALA A 87 -9.09 14.10 0.36
N ILE A 88 -8.89 13.45 1.50
CA ILE A 88 -9.76 13.60 2.68
C ILE A 88 -9.52 14.95 3.37
N VAL A 89 -8.26 15.26 3.70
CA VAL A 89 -7.89 16.36 4.60
C VAL A 89 -7.62 17.65 3.86
N ASN A 90 -6.95 17.59 2.70
CA ASN A 90 -6.59 18.79 1.94
C ASN A 90 -7.70 19.20 0.97
N ASP A 91 -8.31 18.22 0.28
CA ASP A 91 -9.33 18.48 -0.74
C ASP A 91 -10.77 18.38 -0.19
N GLY A 92 -10.93 18.02 1.09
CA GLY A 92 -12.23 17.96 1.77
C GLY A 92 -13.19 16.89 1.23
N ARG A 93 -12.67 15.81 0.64
CA ARG A 93 -13.50 14.71 0.12
C ARG A 93 -14.02 13.85 1.27
N ASN A 94 -15.30 13.48 1.19
CA ASN A 94 -15.93 12.59 2.16
C ASN A 94 -15.60 11.12 1.87
N PHE A 95 -14.35 10.74 2.06
CA PHE A 95 -13.87 9.36 1.97
C PHE A 95 -13.37 8.90 3.33
N GLU A 96 -13.35 7.58 3.54
CA GLU A 96 -12.82 6.96 4.77
C GLU A 96 -11.78 5.91 4.38
N ILE A 97 -10.70 5.84 5.14
CA ILE A 97 -9.68 4.79 4.95
C ILE A 97 -10.10 3.54 5.74
N VAL A 98 -10.19 2.42 5.05
CA VAL A 98 -10.33 1.10 5.70
C VAL A 98 -8.93 0.55 5.95
N TRP A 99 -8.47 0.61 7.20
CA TRP A 99 -7.14 0.13 7.60
C TRP A 99 -7.03 -1.39 7.77
N ASP A 100 -8.16 -2.09 7.89
CA ASP A 100 -8.20 -3.54 7.99
C ASP A 100 -7.67 -4.20 6.71
N GLY A 101 -6.65 -5.05 6.84
CA GLY A 101 -5.98 -5.69 5.71
C GLY A 101 -4.97 -4.79 4.99
N GLN A 102 -4.54 -3.67 5.60
CA GLN A 102 -3.52 -2.81 4.98
C GLN A 102 -2.18 -3.56 4.79
N VAL A 103 -1.52 -3.29 3.66
CA VAL A 103 -0.17 -3.76 3.37
C VAL A 103 0.79 -2.58 3.49
N ILE A 104 1.71 -2.67 4.45
CA ILE A 104 2.72 -1.65 4.72
C ILE A 104 3.99 -2.02 3.98
N ASP A 105 4.46 -1.09 3.15
CA ASP A 105 5.79 -1.13 2.56
C ASP A 105 6.66 -0.01 3.14
N TYR A 106 7.97 -0.10 2.92
CA TYR A 106 8.94 0.88 3.37
C TYR A 106 9.63 1.53 2.19
N ASP A 107 9.69 2.87 2.23
CA ASP A 107 10.54 3.63 1.32
C ASP A 107 11.97 3.70 1.85
N TYR A 108 12.94 3.55 0.95
CA TYR A 108 14.36 3.52 1.28
C TYR A 108 15.10 4.65 0.57
N TRP A 109 16.04 5.27 1.29
CA TRP A 109 17.10 6.07 0.67
C TRP A 109 18.22 5.14 0.21
N ILE A 110 18.62 5.26 -1.05
CA ILE A 110 19.68 4.45 -1.66
C ILE A 110 20.73 5.39 -2.26
N VAL A 111 22.01 5.10 -2.01
CA VAL A 111 23.12 5.74 -2.72
C VAL A 111 23.57 4.81 -3.85
N PRO A 112 23.46 5.21 -5.13
CA PRO A 112 23.95 4.40 -6.24
C PRO A 112 25.44 4.10 -6.11
N ALA A 113 25.84 2.88 -6.50
CA ALA A 113 27.24 2.49 -6.50
C ALA A 113 28.07 3.45 -7.38
N GLY A 114 29.21 3.93 -6.85
CA GLY A 114 30.08 4.87 -7.56
C GLY A 114 29.65 6.33 -7.54
N HIS A 115 28.64 6.71 -6.73
CA HIS A 115 28.25 8.12 -6.60
C HIS A 115 29.44 9.00 -6.17
N PRO A 116 29.75 10.09 -6.91
CA PRO A 116 30.96 10.89 -6.68
C PRO A 116 30.94 11.62 -5.33
N GLU A 117 29.75 11.96 -4.83
CA GLU A 117 29.56 12.70 -3.58
C GLU A 117 29.06 11.79 -2.44
N LEU A 118 29.77 10.68 -2.20
CA LEU A 118 29.33 9.65 -1.23
C LEU A 118 29.19 10.21 0.20
N ALA A 119 30.11 11.07 0.64
CA ALA A 119 30.07 11.66 1.98
C ALA A 119 28.82 12.54 2.18
N LEU A 120 28.54 13.42 1.21
CA LEU A 120 27.36 14.30 1.26
C LEU A 120 26.05 13.50 1.21
N ALA A 121 26.00 12.44 0.40
CA ALA A 121 24.85 11.56 0.35
C ALA A 121 24.56 10.91 1.72
N TRP A 122 25.61 10.46 2.43
CA TRP A 122 25.46 9.92 3.78
C TRP A 122 25.04 10.97 4.81
N GLU A 123 25.54 12.21 4.72
CA GLU A 123 25.09 13.32 5.57
C GLU A 123 23.60 13.59 5.38
N PHE A 124 23.13 13.62 4.12
CA PHE A 124 21.72 13.79 3.81
C PHE A 124 20.88 12.64 4.36
N ILE A 125 21.28 11.37 4.15
CA ILE A 125 20.54 10.21 4.66
C ILE A 125 20.45 10.25 6.19
N LYS A 126 21.55 10.63 6.88
CA LYS A 126 21.56 10.80 8.33
C LYS A 126 20.60 11.90 8.78
N PHE A 127 20.60 13.04 8.09
CA PHE A 127 19.67 14.14 8.36
C PHE A 127 18.21 13.67 8.16
N ALA A 128 17.87 13.17 6.96
CA ALA A 128 16.52 12.77 6.59
C ALA A 128 15.97 11.64 7.47
N SER A 129 16.84 10.76 7.97
CA SER A 129 16.45 9.61 8.82
C SER A 129 16.51 9.88 10.32
N SER A 130 16.77 11.13 10.73
CA SER A 130 16.74 11.49 12.16
C SER A 130 15.31 11.36 12.73
N PRO A 131 15.14 11.04 14.03
CA PRO A 131 13.82 10.91 14.64
C PRO A 131 12.95 12.16 14.46
N GLU A 132 13.54 13.34 14.63
CA GLU A 132 12.86 14.63 14.44
C GLU A 132 12.36 14.80 13.00
N ASN A 133 13.22 14.59 12.00
CA ASN A 133 12.83 14.79 10.61
C ASN A 133 11.80 13.76 10.12
N GLN A 134 11.94 12.48 10.51
CA GLN A 134 10.92 11.49 10.17
C GLN A 134 9.58 11.77 10.88
N GLY A 135 9.58 12.18 12.15
CA GLY A 135 8.34 12.54 12.83
C GLY A 135 7.69 13.78 12.20
N ASN A 136 8.49 14.80 11.88
CA ASN A 136 8.04 16.03 11.22
C ASN A 136 7.53 15.80 9.78
N GLN A 137 7.94 14.73 9.10
CA GLN A 137 7.44 14.40 7.76
C GLN A 137 5.91 14.26 7.73
N SER A 138 5.32 13.74 8.82
CA SER A 138 3.87 13.55 8.98
C SER A 138 3.06 14.84 8.83
N LYS A 139 3.69 16.02 9.00
CA LYS A 139 3.07 17.34 8.80
C LYS A 139 2.71 17.62 7.35
N TYR A 140 3.38 16.97 6.41
CA TYR A 140 3.26 17.23 4.98
C TYR A 140 2.54 16.11 4.23
N ILE A 141 2.68 14.88 4.72
CA ILE A 141 2.08 13.69 4.13
C ILE A 141 1.83 12.66 5.23
N SER A 142 0.76 11.89 5.12
CA SER A 142 0.34 10.94 6.16
C SER A 142 1.19 9.66 6.20
N TYR A 143 2.51 9.79 6.27
CA TYR A 143 3.44 8.68 6.35
C TYR A 143 3.86 8.44 7.78
N GLY A 144 3.79 7.16 8.17
CA GLY A 144 4.21 6.72 9.49
C GLY A 144 5.71 6.82 9.62
N CYS A 145 6.18 7.16 10.81
CA CYS A 145 7.60 7.14 11.09
C CYS A 145 8.06 5.73 11.50
N LEU A 146 9.28 5.35 11.09
CA LEU A 146 9.88 4.04 11.36
C LEU A 146 11.04 4.11 12.37
N ARG A 147 11.62 5.29 12.59
CA ARG A 147 12.76 5.48 13.47
C ARG A 147 12.36 5.54 14.94
N LYS A 148 12.90 4.64 15.77
CA LYS A 148 12.70 4.69 17.25
C LYS A 148 12.84 6.12 17.80
N GLY A 149 11.82 6.57 18.52
CA GLY A 149 11.78 7.87 19.20
C GLY A 149 11.18 9.02 18.39
N CYS A 150 10.85 8.80 17.12
CA CYS A 150 10.25 9.86 16.31
C CYS A 150 8.79 10.18 16.66
N ASP A 151 8.08 9.28 17.33
CA ASP A 151 6.69 9.47 17.75
C ASP A 151 6.53 10.74 18.61
N ALA A 152 7.59 11.14 19.32
CA ALA A 152 7.63 12.38 20.10
C ALA A 152 7.50 13.67 19.26
N TYR A 153 7.72 13.58 17.94
CA TYR A 153 7.66 14.69 16.99
C TYR A 153 6.43 14.63 16.07
N VAL A 154 5.60 13.60 16.20
CA VAL A 154 4.36 13.44 15.43
C VAL A 154 3.25 14.27 16.08
N ASP A 155 2.56 15.11 15.29
CA ASP A 155 1.39 15.84 15.79
C ASP A 155 0.27 14.84 16.12
N PRO A 156 -0.27 14.82 17.35
CA PRO A 156 -1.36 13.91 17.72
C PRO A 156 -2.57 13.97 16.78
N LYS A 157 -2.81 15.10 16.11
CA LYS A 157 -3.91 15.28 15.15
C LYS A 157 -3.78 14.42 13.90
N ILE A 158 -2.56 14.05 13.50
CA ILE A 158 -2.35 13.23 12.29
C ILE A 158 -2.50 11.72 12.57
N LEU A 159 -2.46 11.30 13.84
CA LEU A 159 -2.48 9.89 14.23
C LEU A 159 -3.62 9.07 13.59
N PRO A 160 -4.87 9.57 13.48
CA PRO A 160 -5.94 8.80 12.82
C PRO A 160 -5.63 8.45 11.35
N HIS A 161 -4.80 9.26 10.69
CA HIS A 161 -4.47 9.11 9.28
C HIS A 161 -3.16 8.35 9.04
N LEU A 162 -2.35 8.10 10.08
CA LEU A 162 -1.08 7.39 9.93
C LEU A 162 -1.30 5.88 9.85
N PRO A 163 -0.68 5.17 8.88
CA PRO A 163 -0.79 3.71 8.78
C PRO A 163 -0.25 2.99 10.02
N THR A 164 0.79 3.57 10.66
CA THR A 164 1.49 2.98 11.81
C THR A 164 0.89 3.34 13.16
N ALA A 165 -0.19 4.13 13.20
CA ALA A 165 -0.84 4.44 14.47
C ALA A 165 -1.40 3.16 15.11
N PRO A 166 -1.31 2.98 16.45
CA PRO A 166 -1.73 1.74 17.11
C PRO A 166 -3.18 1.32 16.79
N ALA A 167 -4.08 2.28 16.58
CA ALA A 167 -5.48 2.01 16.23
C ALA A 167 -5.65 1.38 14.83
N ASN A 168 -4.74 1.67 13.91
CA ASN A 168 -4.76 1.24 12.50
C ASN A 168 -3.98 -0.07 12.30
N MET A 169 -3.14 -0.46 13.27
CA MET A 169 -2.26 -1.64 13.24
C MET A 169 -2.90 -2.92 13.80
N LYS A 170 -4.21 -3.12 13.60
CA LYS A 170 -4.95 -4.29 14.15
C LYS A 170 -4.84 -5.53 13.27
N ASN A 171 -5.01 -5.37 11.97
CA ASN A 171 -4.91 -6.44 10.97
C ASN A 171 -4.18 -5.87 9.77
N TRP A 172 -2.87 -6.08 9.74
CA TRP A 172 -1.97 -5.47 8.78
C TRP A 172 -0.89 -6.48 8.39
N LEU A 173 -0.26 -6.25 7.25
CA LEU A 173 0.85 -7.04 6.76
C LEU A 173 2.02 -6.12 6.44
N LYS A 174 3.21 -6.49 6.88
CA LYS A 174 4.44 -5.95 6.29
C LYS A 174 4.71 -6.65 4.96
N SER A 175 4.82 -5.88 3.88
CA SER A 175 5.24 -6.40 2.57
C SER A 175 6.59 -7.12 2.66
N SER A 176 6.70 -8.31 2.06
CA SER A 176 7.95 -9.06 2.02
C SER A 176 8.78 -8.66 0.82
N THR A 177 9.71 -7.72 1.03
CA THR A 177 10.67 -7.30 0.00
C THR A 177 11.40 -8.50 -0.60
N ASN A 178 11.86 -9.45 0.21
CA ASN A 178 12.60 -10.63 -0.29
C ASN A 178 11.73 -11.50 -1.19
N TRP A 179 10.48 -11.78 -0.79
CA TRP A 179 9.60 -12.60 -1.60
C TRP A 179 9.30 -11.95 -2.95
N TRP A 180 9.07 -10.62 -2.94
CA TRP A 180 8.86 -9.85 -4.16
C TRP A 180 10.10 -9.72 -5.03
N VAL A 181 11.30 -9.70 -4.46
CA VAL A 181 12.56 -9.79 -5.24
C VAL A 181 12.66 -11.13 -5.96
N ASP A 182 12.35 -12.23 -5.26
CA ASP A 182 12.51 -13.58 -5.82
C ASP A 182 11.39 -13.96 -6.82
N ASN A 183 10.18 -13.43 -6.65
CA ASN A 183 8.98 -13.87 -7.38
C ASN A 183 8.30 -12.76 -8.22
N GLY A 184 8.70 -11.49 -8.04
CA GLY A 184 7.95 -10.33 -8.53
C GLY A 184 7.82 -10.26 -10.05
N ASP A 185 8.87 -10.63 -10.79
CA ASP A 185 8.83 -10.65 -12.25
C ASP A 185 7.80 -11.65 -12.78
N ASP A 186 7.78 -12.85 -12.21
CA ASP A 186 6.87 -13.92 -12.64
C ASP A 186 5.43 -13.63 -12.23
N MET A 187 5.23 -13.08 -11.02
CA MET A 187 3.91 -12.60 -10.59
C MET A 187 3.41 -11.46 -11.46
N SER A 188 4.29 -10.53 -11.84
CA SER A 188 3.93 -9.40 -12.72
C SER A 188 3.54 -9.89 -14.13
N LYS A 189 4.31 -10.82 -14.71
CA LYS A 189 3.96 -11.45 -16.00
C LYS A 189 2.61 -12.15 -15.92
N ARG A 190 2.42 -13.01 -14.92
CA ARG A 190 1.17 -13.74 -14.70
C ARG A 190 -0.01 -12.78 -14.50
N TYR A 191 0.17 -11.74 -13.70
CA TYR A 191 -0.83 -10.74 -13.43
C TYR A 191 -1.24 -9.98 -14.69
N ASN A 192 -0.28 -9.52 -15.49
CA ASN A 192 -0.54 -8.82 -16.75
C ASN A 192 -1.29 -9.72 -17.74
N THR A 193 -0.90 -10.99 -17.86
CA THR A 193 -1.65 -11.98 -18.66
C THR A 193 -3.07 -12.18 -18.13
N TRP A 194 -3.25 -12.27 -16.82
CA TRP A 194 -4.56 -12.44 -16.21
C TRP A 194 -5.46 -11.20 -16.39
N VAL A 195 -4.93 -9.99 -16.22
CA VAL A 195 -5.67 -8.72 -16.42
C VAL A 195 -6.14 -8.59 -17.88
N ALA A 196 -5.28 -8.95 -18.84
CA ALA A 196 -5.56 -8.78 -20.27
C ALA A 196 -6.58 -9.78 -20.86
N LYS A 197 -6.88 -10.88 -20.16
CA LYS A 197 -7.95 -11.80 -20.55
C LYS A 197 -9.31 -11.19 -20.28
N ASP A 198 -10.31 -11.51 -21.08
CA ASP A 198 -11.71 -11.14 -20.79
C ASP A 198 -12.31 -12.01 -19.67
#